data_AF-A0A2U3K0D4-F1
#
_entry.id   AF-A0A2U3K0D4-F1
#
_cell.length_a   1.000
_cell.length_b   1.000
_cell.length_c   1.000
_cell.angle_alpha   90.00
_cell.angle_beta   90.00
_cell.angle_gamma   90.00
#
_symmetry.space_group_name_H-M   'P 1'
#
loop_
_entity.id
_entity.type
_entity.pdbx_description
1 polymer ?
#
loop_
_entity_poly.entity_id
_entity_poly.type
_entity_poly.pdbx_seq_one_letter_code
_entity_poly.pdbx_strand_id
1 'polypeptide(L)'
;MIGWACAGSYPNGLHIMTFAMSRRYGFDNLTVDDHDQLFDNGTVPTAQELNGVWQMDIISNNNQLTQAAYLQFDLKPDGTLQSNYQFFGLMEGLVVPSWTRDHFQLNDFTMFHDEIRKVSDDIFVGRYITDSLPDLTSLFNGQNLGIFHIVPSAGGNGGPNQFGFYYTLSRTGKSALPTDSLLQPFLDVQMPDGISMTFDETMVGYYFEGVSTPAPGREGDLTIAARIPASGDPAGATPCSFQAHMTIRDVNEFIDGLAHEAEMTGAITINNQTLAMNAETSLFNYLIVNPDTREAEMRYHIEYASYVLEGRKYMQKSGGNAIADLLGDYTTLYCHVYSRQDDGTLVETGVAYLKFKTFEDLAAVGNLAGFLSSFQVTGTGDPILQLQARLRFLAFTAQFVQREYDPLALPTVSGAAGS
;
A
#
# COMPACT_ATOMS: atom_id res chain seq x y z
N MET A 1 31.05 27.32 11.26
CA MET A 1 32.40 26.71 11.27
C MET A 1 33.45 27.80 11.46
N ILE A 2 34.49 27.59 12.27
CA ILE A 2 35.58 28.56 12.48
C ILE A 2 36.78 28.11 11.64
N GLY A 3 37.26 28.99 10.77
CA GLY A 3 38.41 28.73 9.88
C GLY A 3 39.64 29.54 10.27
N TRP A 4 40.82 29.00 9.99
CA TRP A 4 42.11 29.67 10.18
C TRP A 4 42.78 29.88 8.82
N ALA A 5 43.20 31.10 8.54
CA ALA A 5 44.04 31.41 7.39
C ALA A 5 45.50 31.50 7.85
N CYS A 6 46.38 30.68 7.24
CA CYS A 6 47.82 30.74 7.43
C CYS A 6 48.51 31.04 6.09
N ALA A 7 49.57 31.85 6.10
CA ALA A 7 50.42 32.04 4.92
C ALA A 7 51.81 31.45 5.13
N GLY A 8 52.35 30.87 4.07
CA GLY A 8 53.65 30.18 4.05
C GLY A 8 53.50 28.66 4.03
N SER A 9 54.64 27.98 4.06
CA SER A 9 54.70 26.51 3.92
C SER A 9 54.41 25.81 5.24
N TYR A 10 53.50 24.84 5.23
CA TYR A 10 53.28 23.95 6.36
C TYR A 10 54.59 23.22 6.74
N PRO A 11 54.91 23.04 8.04
CA PRO A 11 54.15 23.44 9.22
C PRO A 11 54.46 24.85 9.77
N ASN A 12 55.35 25.61 9.11
CA ASN A 12 55.89 26.87 9.63
C ASN A 12 55.13 28.12 9.17
N GLY A 13 53.89 27.96 8.70
CA GLY A 13 53.08 29.08 8.21
C GLY A 13 52.68 30.04 9.35
N LEU A 14 52.66 31.33 9.05
CA LEU A 14 52.19 32.36 9.99
C LEU A 14 50.66 32.41 9.98
N HIS A 15 50.04 32.27 11.14
CA HIS A 15 48.59 32.48 11.29
C HIS A 15 48.26 33.96 11.04
N ILE A 16 47.39 34.22 10.07
CA ILE A 16 46.99 35.56 9.66
C ILE A 16 45.72 35.99 10.39
N MET A 17 44.67 35.17 10.32
CA MET A 17 43.39 35.50 10.93
C MET A 17 42.52 34.26 11.15
N THR A 18 41.68 34.38 12.18
CA THR A 18 40.54 33.50 12.41
C THR A 18 39.30 34.17 11.85
N PHE A 19 38.48 33.44 11.11
CA PHE A 19 37.23 33.95 10.55
C PHE A 19 36.09 32.94 10.79
N ALA A 20 34.88 33.46 10.96
CA ALA A 20 33.68 32.66 11.03
C ALA A 20 33.08 32.53 9.63
N MET A 21 32.91 31.30 9.16
CA MET A 21 32.10 31.04 7.96
C MET A 21 30.66 30.83 8.40
N SER A 22 29.79 31.77 8.08
CA SER A 22 28.35 31.56 8.09
C SER A 22 27.93 31.10 6.69
N ARG A 23 27.53 29.84 6.54
CA ARG A 23 26.87 29.38 5.33
C ARG A 23 25.41 29.81 5.42
N ARG A 24 24.89 30.44 4.37
CA ARG A 24 23.45 30.72 4.29
C ARG A 24 22.77 29.41 3.91
N TYR A 25 22.20 28.73 4.89
CA TYR A 25 21.44 27.50 4.68
C TYR A 25 20.02 27.86 4.25
N GLY A 26 19.58 27.34 3.11
CA GLY A 26 18.16 27.34 2.72
C GLY A 26 17.47 26.07 3.24
N PHE A 27 16.15 25.98 3.06
CA PHE A 27 15.35 24.81 3.47
C PHE A 27 15.88 23.50 2.88
N ASP A 28 16.53 23.55 1.72
CA ASP A 28 17.23 22.45 1.03
C ASP A 28 18.36 21.78 1.85
N ASN A 29 18.72 22.35 3.00
CA ASN A 29 19.79 21.86 3.88
C ASN A 29 19.29 21.59 5.31
N LEU A 30 17.98 21.57 5.55
CA LEU A 30 17.42 21.24 6.86
C LEU A 30 17.90 19.85 7.31
N THR A 31 18.38 19.80 8.55
CA THR A 31 18.59 18.57 9.30
C THR A 31 17.34 18.20 10.10
N VAL A 32 17.34 17.02 10.73
CA VAL A 32 16.28 16.62 11.67
C VAL A 32 16.23 17.57 12.87
N ASP A 33 17.38 17.97 13.41
CA ASP A 33 17.44 18.91 14.54
C ASP A 33 16.84 20.29 14.18
N ASP A 34 17.04 20.73 12.94
CA ASP A 34 16.44 21.98 12.45
C ASP A 34 14.92 21.83 12.27
N HIS A 35 14.45 20.69 11.77
CA HIS A 35 13.03 20.37 11.68
C HIS A 35 12.36 20.36 13.04
N ASP A 36 12.95 19.70 14.04
CA ASP A 36 12.40 19.61 15.38
C ASP A 36 12.25 21.00 16.01
N GLN A 37 13.22 21.89 15.82
CA GLN A 37 13.10 23.29 16.26
C GLN A 37 11.96 24.03 15.56
N LEU A 38 11.77 23.83 14.26
CA LEU A 38 10.65 24.44 13.52
C LEU A 38 9.31 23.87 13.96
N PHE A 39 9.24 22.56 14.21
CA PHE A 39 8.04 21.86 14.63
C PHE A 39 7.60 22.28 16.03
N ASP A 40 8.52 22.31 17.00
CA ASP A 40 8.25 22.66 18.39
C ASP A 40 7.83 24.13 18.57
N ASN A 41 8.32 25.03 17.71
CA ASN A 41 7.94 26.45 17.69
C ASN A 41 6.75 26.74 16.76
N GLY A 42 6.32 25.76 15.96
CA GLY A 42 5.23 25.91 15.00
C GLY A 42 3.86 25.96 15.68
N THR A 43 2.89 26.55 14.99
CA THR A 43 1.50 26.67 15.48
C THR A 43 0.58 25.65 14.84
N VAL A 44 -0.57 25.36 15.46
CA VAL A 44 -1.57 24.49 14.83
C VAL A 44 -2.24 25.25 13.68
N PRO A 45 -2.18 24.73 12.43
CA PRO A 45 -2.80 25.42 11.30
C PRO A 45 -4.33 25.36 11.36
N THR A 46 -4.99 26.40 10.89
CA THR A 46 -6.44 26.45 10.66
C THR A 46 -6.81 25.83 9.31
N ALA A 47 -8.09 25.47 9.14
CA ALA A 47 -8.58 24.91 7.88
C ALA A 47 -8.38 25.86 6.69
N GLN A 48 -8.53 27.16 6.92
CA GLN A 48 -8.31 28.20 5.90
C GLN A 48 -6.84 28.30 5.49
N GLU A 49 -5.92 28.13 6.44
CA GLU A 49 -4.48 28.17 6.16
C GLU A 49 -4.02 26.94 5.40
N LEU A 50 -4.59 25.76 5.68
CA LEU A 50 -4.29 24.51 4.97
C LEU A 50 -4.83 24.49 3.55
N ASN A 51 -5.95 25.17 3.28
CA ASN A 51 -6.61 25.14 1.97
C ASN A 51 -5.64 25.46 0.81
N GLY A 52 -5.59 24.57 -0.19
CA GLY A 52 -4.68 24.64 -1.33
C GLY A 52 -3.83 23.37 -1.53
N VAL A 53 -2.93 23.42 -2.50
CA VAL A 53 -2.03 22.31 -2.86
C VAL A 53 -0.63 22.60 -2.36
N TRP A 54 -0.02 21.62 -1.71
CA TRP A 54 1.28 21.68 -1.06
C TRP A 54 2.21 20.61 -1.63
N GLN A 55 3.47 20.97 -1.86
CA GLN A 55 4.52 20.03 -2.22
C GLN A 55 5.23 19.57 -0.95
N MET A 56 5.42 18.27 -0.80
CA MET A 56 6.16 17.66 0.29
C MET A 56 7.60 17.36 -0.12
N ASP A 57 8.55 17.78 0.70
CA ASP A 57 9.96 17.40 0.58
C ASP A 57 10.40 16.65 1.85
N ILE A 58 11.00 15.46 1.72
CA ILE A 58 11.42 14.63 2.86
C ILE A 58 12.84 15.00 3.29
N ILE A 59 12.98 15.20 4.60
CA ILE A 59 14.24 15.51 5.25
C ILE A 59 15.02 14.21 5.48
N SER A 60 16.24 14.18 4.96
CA SER A 60 17.11 13.02 5.01
C SER A 60 18.53 13.37 5.43
N ASN A 61 19.21 12.41 6.07
CA ASN A 61 20.59 12.56 6.52
C ASN A 61 21.64 12.50 5.39
N ASN A 62 21.26 12.11 4.17
CA ASN A 62 22.20 11.88 3.06
C ASN A 62 21.81 12.59 1.75
N ASN A 63 20.55 13.01 1.58
CA ASN A 63 20.08 13.97 0.56
C ASN A 63 18.58 14.22 0.74
N GLN A 64 18.12 15.47 0.74
CA GLN A 64 16.69 15.75 0.75
C GLN A 64 16.01 15.21 -0.51
N LEU A 65 14.96 14.41 -0.30
CA LEU A 65 14.12 13.97 -1.40
C LEU A 65 13.06 15.04 -1.64
N THR A 66 13.24 15.82 -2.69
CA THR A 66 12.28 16.84 -3.09
C THR A 66 11.12 16.23 -3.88
N GLN A 67 9.94 16.85 -3.82
CA GLN A 67 8.73 16.42 -4.51
C GLN A 67 8.31 14.99 -4.18
N ALA A 68 8.53 14.58 -2.93
CA ALA A 68 8.14 13.27 -2.45
C ALA A 68 6.62 13.07 -2.48
N ALA A 69 5.84 14.13 -2.30
CA ALA A 69 4.38 14.05 -2.37
C ALA A 69 3.73 15.40 -2.73
N TYR A 70 2.43 15.35 -3.04
CA TYR A 70 1.55 16.51 -3.01
C TYR A 70 0.39 16.28 -2.04
N LEU A 71 0.07 17.28 -1.21
CA LEU A 71 -1.12 17.30 -0.36
C LEU A 71 -2.07 18.39 -0.85
N GLN A 72 -3.29 18.03 -1.20
CA GLN A 72 -4.36 18.97 -1.54
C GLN A 72 -5.39 19.00 -0.43
N PHE A 73 -5.57 20.16 0.19
CA PHE A 73 -6.67 20.41 1.11
C PHE A 73 -7.72 21.26 0.41
N ASP A 74 -8.96 20.81 0.42
CA ASP A 74 -10.11 21.50 -0.16
C ASP A 74 -11.14 21.80 0.94
N LEU A 75 -11.22 23.08 1.31
CA LEU A 75 -12.18 23.58 2.29
C LEU A 75 -13.52 23.82 1.60
N LYS A 76 -14.49 22.94 1.87
CA LYS A 76 -15.83 23.02 1.31
C LYS A 76 -16.64 24.17 1.94
N PRO A 77 -17.67 24.67 1.24
CA PRO A 77 -18.51 25.76 1.73
C PRO A 77 -19.26 25.46 3.04
N ASP A 78 -19.47 24.19 3.36
CA ASP A 78 -20.09 23.73 4.61
C ASP A 78 -19.12 23.74 5.82
N GLY A 79 -17.86 24.11 5.60
CA GLY A 79 -16.80 24.13 6.61
C GLY A 79 -16.04 22.82 6.74
N THR A 80 -16.39 21.79 5.95
CA THR A 80 -15.69 20.51 5.93
C THR A 80 -14.38 20.66 5.15
N LEU A 81 -13.25 20.31 5.77
CA LEU A 81 -11.97 20.20 5.07
C LEU A 81 -11.82 18.78 4.54
N GLN A 82 -11.66 18.63 3.22
CA GLN A 82 -11.27 17.37 2.60
C GLN A 82 -9.78 17.40 2.30
N SER A 83 -9.07 16.31 2.57
CA SER A 83 -7.65 16.19 2.24
C SER A 83 -7.45 15.05 1.25
N ASN A 84 -6.83 15.36 0.13
CA ASN A 84 -6.35 14.38 -0.84
C ASN A 84 -4.82 14.42 -0.81
N TYR A 85 -4.18 13.27 -0.87
CA TYR A 85 -2.74 13.22 -0.99
C TYR A 85 -2.32 12.39 -2.18
N GLN A 86 -1.09 12.64 -2.63
CA GLN A 86 -0.39 11.87 -3.63
C GLN A 86 1.03 11.63 -3.12
N PHE A 87 1.26 10.49 -2.48
CA PHE A 87 2.52 10.15 -1.80
C PHE A 87 3.40 9.27 -2.69
N PHE A 88 4.62 9.72 -3.01
CA PHE A 88 5.54 9.13 -4.00
C PHE A 88 4.95 8.91 -5.40
N GLY A 89 3.77 9.46 -5.70
CA GLY A 89 2.97 9.03 -6.85
C GLY A 89 2.41 7.60 -6.75
N LEU A 90 2.65 6.91 -5.63
CA LEU A 90 2.35 5.50 -5.35
C LEU A 90 0.98 5.30 -4.69
N MET A 91 0.48 6.28 -3.94
CA MET A 91 -0.78 6.18 -3.20
C MET A 91 -1.55 7.49 -3.34
N GLU A 92 -2.80 7.39 -3.81
CA GLU A 92 -3.78 8.47 -3.82
C GLU A 92 -4.92 8.09 -2.87
N GLY A 93 -5.25 8.98 -1.94
CA GLY A 93 -6.21 8.68 -0.89
C GLY A 93 -6.92 9.92 -0.36
N LEU A 94 -8.16 9.72 0.10
CA LEU A 94 -8.92 10.69 0.87
C LEU A 94 -8.61 10.48 2.35
N VAL A 95 -8.11 11.51 3.02
CA VAL A 95 -7.85 11.50 4.46
C VAL A 95 -8.88 12.35 5.17
N VAL A 96 -9.33 11.89 6.34
CA VAL A 96 -10.19 12.68 7.22
C VAL A 96 -9.31 13.57 8.11
N PRO A 97 -9.30 14.89 7.90
CA PRO A 97 -8.55 15.79 8.78
C PRO A 97 -9.22 15.86 10.14
N SER A 98 -8.43 15.89 11.21
CA SER A 98 -8.95 16.14 12.54
C SER A 98 -8.08 17.11 13.33
N TRP A 99 -8.74 17.94 14.13
CA TRP A 99 -8.09 18.84 15.07
C TRP A 99 -8.24 18.27 16.47
N THR A 100 -7.12 17.99 17.12
CA THR A 100 -7.07 17.73 18.56
C THR A 100 -6.84 19.06 19.29
N ARG A 101 -6.76 19.04 20.63
CA ARG A 101 -6.57 20.28 21.40
C ARG A 101 -5.18 20.89 21.21
N ASP A 102 -4.23 20.07 20.81
CA ASP A 102 -2.79 20.32 20.85
C ASP A 102 -2.13 20.19 19.46
N HIS A 103 -2.80 19.58 18.48
CA HIS A 103 -2.25 19.42 17.14
C HIS A 103 -3.32 19.26 16.05
N PHE A 104 -2.90 19.46 14.79
CA PHE A 104 -3.64 19.02 13.62
C PHE A 104 -3.08 17.67 13.18
N GLN A 105 -3.96 16.70 12.94
CA GLN A 105 -3.58 15.38 12.46
C GLN A 105 -4.36 14.96 11.22
N LEU A 106 -3.64 14.32 10.31
CA LEU A 106 -4.19 13.56 9.20
C LEU A 106 -4.20 12.08 9.61
N ASN A 107 -5.41 11.51 9.73
CA ASN A 107 -5.58 10.10 10.03
C ASN A 107 -5.65 9.32 8.71
N ASP A 108 -4.50 8.96 8.18
CA ASP A 108 -4.40 8.14 6.96
C ASP A 108 -4.69 6.65 7.26
N PHE A 109 -4.99 5.86 6.22
CA PHE A 109 -5.24 4.42 6.34
C PHE A 109 -3.98 3.60 6.65
N THR A 110 -2.81 4.23 6.67
CA THR A 110 -1.56 3.61 7.10
C THR A 110 -1.40 3.74 8.62
N MET A 111 -0.51 2.96 9.25
CA MET A 111 -0.28 3.02 10.71
C MET A 111 0.37 4.32 11.19
N PHE A 112 0.53 5.29 10.29
CA PHE A 112 1.27 6.51 10.49
C PHE A 112 0.31 7.64 10.83
N HIS A 113 0.63 8.33 11.91
CA HIS A 113 0.01 9.58 12.29
C HIS A 113 0.81 10.70 11.69
N ASP A 114 0.11 11.55 10.95
CA ASP A 114 0.70 12.70 10.32
C ASP A 114 0.32 13.98 11.05
N GLU A 115 1.30 14.59 11.72
CA GLU A 115 1.12 15.85 12.41
C GLU A 115 1.73 17.01 11.62
N ILE A 116 0.97 18.10 11.45
CA ILE A 116 1.41 19.30 10.73
C ILE A 116 1.46 20.50 11.68
N ARG A 117 2.52 21.31 11.55
CA ARG A 117 2.71 22.59 12.23
C ARG A 117 2.98 23.70 11.24
N LYS A 118 2.34 24.85 11.46
CA LYS A 118 2.54 26.07 10.71
C LYS A 118 3.80 26.79 11.18
N VAL A 119 4.71 27.06 10.23
CA VAL A 119 5.89 27.90 10.43
C VAL A 119 5.66 29.29 9.85
N SER A 120 5.11 29.37 8.64
CA SER A 120 4.72 30.61 7.96
C SER A 120 3.50 30.38 7.05
N ASP A 121 3.05 31.40 6.31
CA ASP A 121 1.88 31.28 5.43
C ASP A 121 2.10 30.35 4.23
N ASP A 122 3.37 30.14 3.85
CA ASP A 122 3.78 29.35 2.68
C ASP A 122 4.60 28.11 3.04
N ILE A 123 4.93 27.91 4.31
CA ILE A 123 5.73 26.78 4.80
C ILE A 123 5.10 26.16 6.03
N PHE A 124 4.81 24.86 5.94
CA PHE A 124 4.53 24.00 7.08
C PHE A 124 5.63 22.96 7.24
N VAL A 125 5.69 22.37 8.42
CA VAL A 125 6.54 21.21 8.72
C VAL A 125 5.66 20.11 9.30
N GLY A 126 5.99 18.87 9.01
CA GLY A 126 5.23 17.76 9.55
C GLY A 126 6.06 16.52 9.86
N ARG A 127 5.43 15.63 10.60
CA ARG A 127 5.98 14.36 11.08
C ARG A 127 5.01 13.26 10.70
N TYR A 128 5.51 12.28 9.93
CA TYR A 128 4.75 11.11 9.54
C TYR A 128 5.26 9.90 10.34
N ILE A 129 4.65 9.57 11.48
CA ILE A 129 5.23 8.65 12.48
C ILE A 129 4.23 7.56 12.88
N THR A 130 4.67 6.31 12.98
CA THR A 130 3.82 5.20 13.46
C THR A 130 3.61 5.20 14.97
N ASP A 131 2.42 4.80 15.42
CA ASP A 131 2.13 4.65 16.86
C ASP A 131 2.82 3.44 17.49
N SER A 132 3.10 2.41 16.71
CA SER A 132 3.92 1.27 17.11
C SER A 132 4.39 0.49 15.87
N LEU A 133 5.54 -0.16 15.99
CA LEU A 133 6.02 -1.12 15.00
C LEU A 133 5.55 -2.54 15.35
N PRO A 134 4.79 -3.23 14.49
CA PRO A 134 5.08 -4.62 14.19
C PRO A 134 6.25 -4.64 13.19
N ASP A 135 7.46 -4.86 13.70
CA ASP A 135 8.73 -5.16 13.01
C ASP A 135 8.93 -4.73 11.52
N LEU A 136 8.56 -3.50 11.13
CA LEU A 136 8.93 -2.95 9.81
C LEU A 136 10.44 -2.70 9.70
N THR A 137 11.19 -2.77 10.81
CA THR A 137 12.66 -2.81 10.80
C THR A 137 13.20 -3.99 10.00
N SER A 138 12.46 -5.11 9.95
CA SER A 138 12.80 -6.26 9.11
C SER A 138 12.66 -6.01 7.61
N LEU A 139 11.73 -5.13 7.17
CA LEU A 139 11.60 -4.74 5.75
C LEU A 139 12.88 -4.08 5.21
N PHE A 140 13.62 -3.40 6.09
CA PHE A 140 14.80 -2.62 5.73
C PHE A 140 16.10 -3.21 6.29
N ASN A 141 16.10 -4.47 6.77
CA ASN A 141 17.26 -5.12 7.41
C ASN A 141 17.92 -4.26 8.50
N GLY A 142 17.13 -3.47 9.25
CA GLY A 142 17.64 -2.55 10.28
C GLY A 142 18.48 -1.37 9.77
N GLN A 143 18.48 -1.09 8.46
CA GLN A 143 19.23 0.00 7.87
C GLN A 143 18.49 1.34 8.04
N ASN A 144 19.21 2.36 8.52
CA ASN A 144 18.75 3.74 8.47
C ASN A 144 19.02 4.25 7.03
N LEU A 145 18.01 4.15 6.17
CA LEU A 145 18.10 4.52 4.74
C LEU A 145 18.17 6.03 4.51
N GLY A 146 18.36 6.81 5.59
CA GLY A 146 18.53 8.24 5.54
C GLY A 146 17.26 9.03 5.30
N ILE A 147 16.23 8.46 4.68
CA ILE A 147 14.91 9.07 4.46
C ILE A 147 13.95 8.74 5.62
N PHE A 148 14.06 7.53 6.16
CA PHE A 148 13.26 7.06 7.29
C PHE A 148 14.06 7.11 8.59
N HIS A 149 13.41 7.57 9.65
CA HIS A 149 14.00 7.85 10.95
C HIS A 149 13.37 6.96 12.02
N ILE A 150 14.22 6.47 12.91
CA ILE A 150 13.79 5.80 14.14
C ILE A 150 13.58 6.91 15.17
N VAL A 151 12.34 7.12 15.58
CA VAL A 151 11.97 8.13 16.57
C VAL A 151 11.89 7.44 17.93
N PRO A 152 12.71 7.86 18.92
CA PRO A 152 12.60 7.34 20.28
C PRO A 152 11.21 7.65 20.83
N SER A 153 10.52 6.66 21.38
CA SER A 153 9.18 6.86 21.97
C SER A 153 9.22 8.01 22.99
N ALA A 154 8.32 8.99 22.85
CA ALA A 154 8.20 10.10 23.78
C ALA A 154 7.81 9.56 25.17
N GLY A 155 8.80 9.40 26.05
CA GLY A 155 8.56 8.87 27.39
C GLY A 155 9.69 8.07 28.03
N GLY A 156 10.92 8.08 27.53
CA GLY A 156 12.14 7.71 28.30
C GLY A 156 12.21 6.32 28.96
N ASN A 157 11.21 5.45 28.80
CA ASN A 157 11.08 4.17 29.51
C ASN A 157 10.56 3.10 28.56
N GLY A 158 11.47 2.47 27.80
CA GLY A 158 11.29 1.11 27.27
C GLY A 158 10.11 0.85 26.32
N GLY A 159 9.48 1.89 25.75
CA GLY A 159 8.50 1.72 24.68
C GLY A 159 9.16 1.29 23.36
N PRO A 160 8.43 0.65 22.44
CA PRO A 160 8.96 0.35 21.11
C PRO A 160 9.31 1.67 20.41
N ASN A 161 10.46 1.71 19.74
CA ASN A 161 10.81 2.86 18.90
C ASN A 161 9.73 3.06 17.83
N GLN A 162 9.40 4.32 17.55
CA GLN A 162 8.49 4.68 16.48
C GLN A 162 9.28 4.82 15.17
N PHE A 163 8.60 4.65 14.04
CA PHE A 163 9.21 4.75 12.72
C PHE A 163 8.48 5.80 11.90
N GLY A 164 9.22 6.64 11.19
CA GLY A 164 8.60 7.71 10.43
C GLY A 164 9.57 8.48 9.56
N PHE A 165 9.08 9.56 8.97
CA PHE A 165 9.92 10.54 8.30
C PHE A 165 9.48 11.96 8.61
N TYR A 166 10.44 12.87 8.53
CA TYR A 166 10.25 14.31 8.71
C TYR A 166 10.16 14.97 7.36
N TYR A 167 9.27 15.94 7.20
CA TYR A 167 9.08 16.62 5.92
C TYR A 167 8.74 18.10 6.09
N THR A 168 8.93 18.84 5.00
CA THR A 168 8.40 20.20 4.83
C THR A 168 7.26 20.19 3.83
N LEU A 169 6.35 21.15 3.96
CA LEU A 169 5.31 21.44 2.98
C LEU A 169 5.49 22.86 2.47
N SER A 170 5.67 23.00 1.17
CA SER A 170 5.75 24.30 0.51
C SER A 170 4.50 24.53 -0.32
N ARG A 171 3.88 25.71 -0.17
CA ARG A 171 2.66 26.05 -0.93
C ARG A 171 2.98 26.06 -2.41
N THR A 172 2.12 25.41 -3.20
CA THR A 172 2.23 25.44 -4.66
C THR A 172 1.25 26.48 -5.22
N GLY A 173 1.60 27.06 -6.37
CA GLY A 173 0.66 27.86 -7.16
C GLY A 173 -0.36 27.01 -7.93
N LYS A 174 -0.44 25.70 -7.68
CA LYS A 174 -1.33 24.77 -8.39
C LYS A 174 -2.72 24.78 -7.78
N SER A 175 -3.74 24.70 -8.62
CA SER A 175 -5.15 24.63 -8.19
C SER A 175 -5.67 23.20 -7.99
N ALA A 176 -4.90 22.19 -8.41
CA ALA A 176 -5.21 20.76 -8.29
C ALA A 176 -3.92 19.93 -8.27
N LEU A 177 -4.02 18.68 -7.83
CA LEU A 177 -2.93 17.71 -7.95
C LEU A 177 -2.46 17.56 -9.41
N PRO A 178 -1.15 17.43 -9.68
CA PRO A 178 -0.66 17.17 -11.03
C PRO A 178 -1.11 15.80 -11.54
N THR A 179 -1.59 15.74 -12.79
CA THR A 179 -2.20 14.55 -13.43
C THR A 179 -1.23 13.64 -14.19
N ASP A 180 0.07 13.95 -14.25
CA ASP A 180 1.04 13.11 -14.98
C ASP A 180 1.62 12.00 -14.08
N SER A 181 1.65 10.78 -14.62
CA SER A 181 1.85 9.50 -13.94
C SER A 181 3.27 9.32 -13.38
N LEU A 182 3.50 9.78 -12.15
CA LEU A 182 4.74 9.61 -11.39
C LEU A 182 5.08 8.15 -11.02
N LEU A 183 4.23 7.18 -11.36
CA LEU A 183 4.54 5.74 -11.29
C LEU A 183 5.52 5.28 -12.38
N GLN A 184 5.54 5.97 -13.54
CA GLN A 184 6.35 5.58 -14.69
C GLN A 184 7.84 5.43 -14.36
N PRO A 185 8.49 6.35 -13.62
CA PRO A 185 9.88 6.17 -13.21
C PRO A 185 10.18 4.89 -12.43
N PHE A 186 9.21 4.26 -11.75
CA PHE A 186 9.37 2.98 -11.07
C PHE A 186 9.00 1.80 -11.97
N LEU A 187 7.92 1.92 -12.75
CA LEU A 187 7.48 0.91 -13.71
C LEU A 187 8.48 0.73 -14.87
N ASP A 188 9.13 1.82 -15.28
CA ASP A 188 10.16 1.86 -16.32
C ASP A 188 11.54 1.39 -15.83
N VAL A 189 11.73 1.16 -14.52
CA VAL A 189 13.00 0.61 -14.00
C VAL A 189 13.11 -0.85 -14.44
N GLN A 190 13.89 -1.08 -15.49
CA GLN A 190 14.32 -2.42 -15.84
C GLN A 190 15.38 -2.89 -14.85
N MET A 191 15.03 -3.93 -14.09
CA MET A 191 15.93 -4.56 -13.13
C MET A 191 16.69 -5.71 -13.83
N PRO A 192 17.81 -6.19 -13.28
CA PRO A 192 18.46 -7.40 -13.78
C PRO A 192 17.50 -8.60 -13.80
N ASP A 193 17.58 -9.42 -14.85
CA ASP A 193 16.83 -10.68 -14.93
C ASP A 193 17.17 -11.61 -13.75
N GLY A 194 16.20 -12.42 -13.34
CA GLY A 194 16.32 -13.40 -12.27
C GLY A 194 16.04 -12.83 -10.88
N ILE A 195 15.51 -11.61 -10.77
CA ILE A 195 15.00 -11.08 -9.51
C ILE A 195 13.59 -11.62 -9.31
N SER A 196 13.48 -12.60 -8.41
CA SER A 196 12.25 -13.30 -8.09
C SER A 196 11.57 -12.67 -6.86
N MET A 197 10.30 -12.98 -6.64
CA MET A 197 9.55 -12.55 -5.46
C MET A 197 8.63 -13.66 -4.98
N THR A 198 8.51 -13.87 -3.68
CA THR A 198 7.59 -14.86 -3.10
C THR A 198 6.69 -14.22 -2.06
N PHE A 199 5.49 -14.78 -1.88
CA PHE A 199 4.58 -14.37 -0.82
C PHE A 199 3.68 -15.55 -0.42
N ASP A 200 3.20 -15.52 0.82
CA ASP A 200 2.29 -16.53 1.36
C ASP A 200 0.89 -15.94 1.56
N GLU A 201 -0.13 -16.75 1.25
CA GLU A 201 -1.54 -16.41 1.45
C GLU A 201 -2.27 -17.58 2.12
N THR A 202 -3.17 -17.25 3.06
CA THR A 202 -4.05 -18.22 3.70
C THR A 202 -5.49 -17.77 3.61
N MET A 203 -6.31 -18.60 2.98
CA MET A 203 -7.73 -18.38 2.77
C MET A 203 -8.54 -19.39 3.57
N VAL A 204 -9.62 -18.96 4.20
CA VAL A 204 -10.52 -19.78 5.03
C VAL A 204 -11.96 -19.43 4.72
N GLY A 205 -12.86 -20.38 4.87
CA GLY A 205 -14.28 -20.16 4.65
C GLY A 205 -15.00 -21.49 4.46
N TYR A 206 -15.89 -21.55 3.48
CA TYR A 206 -16.88 -22.62 3.39
C TYR A 206 -17.07 -23.12 1.95
N TYR A 207 -17.23 -24.43 1.80
CA TYR A 207 -17.58 -25.12 0.57
C TYR A 207 -19.03 -25.61 0.62
N PHE A 208 -19.76 -25.44 -0.48
CA PHE A 208 -21.15 -25.82 -0.65
C PHE A 208 -21.26 -26.88 -1.75
N GLU A 209 -21.33 -28.15 -1.33
CA GLU A 209 -21.45 -29.29 -2.24
C GLU A 209 -22.80 -29.30 -2.97
N GLY A 210 -22.78 -29.64 -4.26
CA GLY A 210 -23.95 -29.75 -5.12
C GLY A 210 -24.62 -28.42 -5.46
N VAL A 211 -24.00 -27.30 -5.11
CA VAL A 211 -24.49 -25.95 -5.39
C VAL A 211 -23.78 -25.36 -6.60
N SER A 212 -24.55 -24.76 -7.51
CA SER A 212 -24.05 -23.95 -8.62
C SER A 212 -24.58 -22.52 -8.56
N THR A 213 -23.93 -21.62 -9.31
CA THR A 213 -24.39 -20.23 -9.45
C THR A 213 -25.53 -20.14 -10.48
N PRO A 214 -26.46 -19.17 -10.34
CA PRO A 214 -27.60 -19.01 -11.25
C PRO A 214 -27.23 -18.49 -12.64
N ALA A 215 -26.04 -17.90 -12.77
CA ALA A 215 -25.50 -17.33 -14.00
C ALA A 215 -23.96 -17.49 -13.99
N PRO A 216 -23.31 -17.54 -15.16
CA PRO A 216 -21.85 -17.55 -15.22
C PRO A 216 -21.26 -16.18 -14.86
N GLY A 217 -20.05 -16.19 -14.30
CA GLY A 217 -19.28 -14.98 -14.02
C GLY A 217 -19.84 -14.19 -12.83
N ARG A 218 -19.39 -12.93 -12.72
CA ARG A 218 -19.55 -12.11 -11.51
C ARG A 218 -20.97 -12.08 -10.93
N GLU A 219 -22.00 -11.86 -11.75
CA GLU A 219 -23.37 -11.78 -11.25
C GLU A 219 -23.82 -13.07 -10.53
N GLY A 220 -23.37 -14.23 -11.02
CA GLY A 220 -23.60 -15.50 -10.35
C GLY A 220 -22.73 -15.68 -9.12
N ASP A 221 -21.45 -15.37 -9.23
CA ASP A 221 -20.46 -15.56 -8.16
C ASP A 221 -20.81 -14.75 -6.91
N LEU A 222 -21.27 -13.51 -7.08
CA LEU A 222 -21.72 -12.66 -5.97
C LEU A 222 -22.90 -13.27 -5.19
N THR A 223 -23.68 -14.18 -5.78
CA THR A 223 -24.75 -14.89 -5.07
C THR A 223 -24.23 -15.90 -4.04
N ILE A 224 -22.96 -16.31 -4.13
CA ILE A 224 -22.34 -17.23 -3.16
C ILE A 224 -22.24 -16.54 -1.79
N ALA A 225 -21.90 -15.24 -1.76
CA ALA A 225 -21.81 -14.47 -0.51
C ALA A 225 -23.13 -14.44 0.27
N ALA A 226 -24.28 -14.44 -0.41
CA ALA A 226 -25.60 -14.44 0.21
C ALA A 226 -25.90 -15.71 1.03
N ARG A 227 -25.08 -16.77 0.88
CA ARG A 227 -25.20 -18.02 1.64
C ARG A 227 -24.50 -17.94 3.00
N ILE A 228 -23.68 -16.92 3.23
CA ILE A 228 -22.96 -16.73 4.48
C ILE A 228 -23.86 -15.98 5.47
N PRO A 229 -24.27 -16.60 6.59
CA PRO A 229 -25.08 -15.92 7.59
C PRO A 229 -24.24 -14.87 8.32
N ALA A 230 -24.90 -13.86 8.89
CA ALA A 230 -24.23 -12.85 9.72
C ALA A 230 -23.57 -13.42 10.99
N SER A 231 -23.99 -14.61 11.43
CA SER A 231 -23.42 -15.31 12.58
C SER A 231 -23.64 -16.82 12.49
N GLY A 232 -22.65 -17.60 12.92
CA GLY A 232 -22.69 -19.06 12.93
C GLY A 232 -22.29 -19.68 11.59
N ASP A 233 -22.27 -21.01 11.53
CA ASP A 233 -21.89 -21.73 10.32
C ASP A 233 -23.02 -21.71 9.28
N PRO A 234 -22.72 -21.49 7.99
CA PRO A 234 -23.69 -21.59 6.90
C PRO A 234 -24.24 -23.01 6.80
N ALA A 235 -25.57 -23.11 6.66
CA ALA A 235 -26.26 -24.39 6.56
C ALA A 235 -25.87 -25.15 5.28
N GLY A 236 -25.53 -26.44 5.42
CA GLY A 236 -25.16 -27.28 4.29
C GLY A 236 -23.75 -27.02 3.73
N ALA A 237 -22.92 -26.27 4.46
CA ALA A 237 -21.54 -26.03 4.08
C ALA A 237 -20.55 -26.86 4.91
N THR A 238 -19.38 -27.12 4.34
CA THR A 238 -18.25 -27.71 5.05
C THR A 238 -17.10 -26.70 5.12
N PRO A 239 -16.25 -26.72 6.17
CA PRO A 239 -15.08 -25.87 6.22
C PRO A 239 -14.16 -26.11 5.02
N CYS A 240 -13.71 -25.02 4.40
CA CYS A 240 -12.79 -25.02 3.28
C CYS A 240 -11.69 -23.98 3.53
N SER A 241 -10.45 -24.32 3.23
CA SER A 241 -9.33 -23.40 3.38
C SER A 241 -8.18 -23.80 2.48
N PHE A 242 -7.30 -22.87 2.13
CA PHE A 242 -6.00 -23.23 1.57
C PHE A 242 -4.89 -22.36 2.13
N GLN A 243 -3.68 -22.91 2.11
CA GLN A 243 -2.46 -22.18 2.32
C GLN A 243 -1.62 -22.32 1.06
N ALA A 244 -1.28 -21.18 0.45
CA ALA A 244 -0.54 -21.11 -0.79
C ALA A 244 0.76 -20.31 -0.59
N HIS A 245 1.82 -20.80 -1.19
CA HIS A 245 3.08 -20.11 -1.39
C HIS A 245 3.20 -19.77 -2.87
N MET A 246 3.20 -18.48 -3.16
CA MET A 246 3.27 -17.94 -4.51
C MET A 246 4.71 -17.58 -4.87
N THR A 247 5.11 -17.92 -6.09
CA THR A 247 6.44 -17.59 -6.62
C THR A 247 6.32 -16.84 -7.94
N ILE A 248 6.76 -15.59 -7.91
CA ILE A 248 7.06 -14.77 -9.08
C ILE A 248 8.50 -15.07 -9.48
N ARG A 249 8.69 -15.76 -10.60
CA ARG A 249 10.03 -16.17 -11.07
C ARG A 249 10.91 -14.98 -11.45
N ASP A 250 10.31 -13.95 -12.04
CA ASP A 250 11.00 -12.71 -12.41
C ASP A 250 10.02 -11.53 -12.31
N VAL A 251 10.42 -10.48 -11.58
CA VAL A 251 9.56 -9.32 -11.34
C VAL A 251 9.38 -8.48 -12.62
N ASN A 252 10.35 -8.40 -13.53
CA ASN A 252 10.17 -7.71 -14.80
C ASN A 252 9.13 -8.46 -15.64
N GLU A 253 9.30 -9.77 -15.83
CA GLU A 253 8.39 -10.62 -16.61
C GLU A 253 6.97 -10.58 -16.04
N PHE A 254 6.84 -10.62 -14.72
CA PHE A 254 5.55 -10.54 -14.05
C PHE A 254 4.84 -9.21 -14.30
N ILE A 255 5.54 -8.09 -14.16
CA ILE A 255 4.95 -6.75 -14.27
C ILE A 255 4.64 -6.40 -15.73
N ASP A 256 5.55 -6.77 -16.64
CA ASP A 256 5.44 -6.44 -18.06
C ASP A 256 4.60 -7.48 -18.84
N GLY A 257 4.41 -8.67 -18.26
CA GLY A 257 3.64 -9.77 -18.84
C GLY A 257 2.14 -9.57 -18.73
N LEU A 258 1.38 -9.97 -19.75
CA LEU A 258 -0.07 -9.75 -19.82
C LEU A 258 -0.89 -10.51 -18.77
N ALA A 259 -0.34 -11.59 -18.22
CA ALA A 259 -1.04 -12.49 -17.31
C ALA A 259 -0.67 -12.28 -15.84
N HIS A 260 0.39 -11.51 -15.55
CA HIS A 260 0.91 -11.27 -14.19
C HIS A 260 0.92 -12.56 -13.35
N GLU A 261 1.55 -13.58 -13.93
CA GLU A 261 1.42 -14.96 -13.47
C GLU A 261 2.47 -15.30 -12.40
N ALA A 262 2.02 -15.93 -11.32
CA ALA A 262 2.86 -16.53 -10.30
C ALA A 262 2.55 -18.03 -10.20
N GLU A 263 3.59 -18.81 -9.96
CA GLU A 263 3.45 -20.23 -9.63
C GLU A 263 2.87 -20.37 -8.22
N MET A 264 2.16 -21.47 -7.98
CA MET A 264 1.51 -21.71 -6.70
C MET A 264 1.79 -23.11 -6.20
N THR A 265 2.25 -23.20 -4.95
CA THR A 265 2.40 -24.45 -4.21
C THR A 265 1.68 -24.36 -2.87
N GLY A 266 1.38 -25.48 -2.24
CA GLY A 266 0.74 -25.47 -0.92
C GLY A 266 -0.22 -26.61 -0.70
N ALA A 267 -1.24 -26.37 0.12
CA ALA A 267 -2.25 -27.36 0.46
C ALA A 267 -3.64 -26.73 0.57
N ILE A 268 -4.65 -27.49 0.15
CA ILE A 268 -6.07 -27.19 0.30
C ILE A 268 -6.70 -28.17 1.28
N THR A 269 -7.52 -27.66 2.17
CA THR A 269 -8.39 -28.43 3.06
C THR A 269 -9.83 -28.24 2.64
N ILE A 270 -10.49 -29.31 2.24
CA ILE A 270 -11.91 -29.33 1.86
C ILE A 270 -12.53 -30.63 2.37
N ASN A 271 -13.77 -30.59 2.87
CA ASN A 271 -14.44 -31.75 3.47
C ASN A 271 -13.59 -32.46 4.55
N ASN A 272 -12.88 -31.66 5.37
CA ASN A 272 -11.96 -32.13 6.41
C ASN A 272 -10.78 -32.99 5.91
N GLN A 273 -10.45 -32.91 4.62
CA GLN A 273 -9.28 -33.56 4.04
C GLN A 273 -8.30 -32.51 3.54
N THR A 274 -7.03 -32.63 3.94
CA THR A 274 -5.95 -31.77 3.46
C THR A 274 -5.18 -32.49 2.35
N LEU A 275 -5.11 -31.85 1.18
CA LEU A 275 -4.49 -32.36 -0.03
C LEU A 275 -3.44 -31.37 -0.53
N ALA A 276 -2.33 -31.88 -1.04
CA ALA A 276 -1.31 -31.05 -1.65
C ALA A 276 -1.80 -30.50 -3.00
N MET A 277 -1.49 -29.24 -3.28
CA MET A 277 -1.67 -28.63 -4.59
C MET A 277 -0.66 -29.22 -5.59
N ASN A 278 -1.05 -29.35 -6.85
CA ASN A 278 -0.14 -29.71 -7.92
C ASN A 278 0.65 -28.46 -8.36
N ALA A 279 1.92 -28.41 -7.99
CA ALA A 279 2.82 -27.29 -8.28
C ALA A 279 3.06 -27.06 -9.79
N GLU A 280 2.90 -28.09 -10.63
CA GLU A 280 3.16 -27.98 -12.07
C GLU A 280 2.01 -27.34 -12.85
N THR A 281 0.80 -27.38 -12.28
CA THR A 281 -0.41 -26.91 -12.97
C THR A 281 -1.14 -25.81 -12.21
N SER A 282 -0.88 -25.63 -10.92
CA SER A 282 -1.52 -24.58 -10.11
C SER A 282 -0.86 -23.21 -10.35
N LEU A 283 -1.68 -22.21 -10.65
CA LEU A 283 -1.23 -20.87 -11.05
C LEU A 283 -2.11 -19.78 -10.46
N PHE A 284 -1.51 -18.60 -10.31
CA PHE A 284 -2.15 -17.39 -9.82
C PHE A 284 -1.93 -16.26 -10.81
N ASN A 285 -3.00 -15.59 -11.26
CA ASN A 285 -2.90 -14.38 -12.06
C ASN A 285 -3.30 -13.18 -11.21
N TYR A 286 -2.41 -12.20 -11.13
CA TYR A 286 -2.58 -11.03 -10.26
C TYR A 286 -3.05 -9.80 -11.05
N LEU A 287 -4.24 -9.28 -10.73
CA LEU A 287 -4.77 -8.04 -11.32
C LEU A 287 -4.82 -8.05 -12.85
N ILE A 288 -5.19 -9.18 -13.45
CA ILE A 288 -5.41 -9.27 -14.90
C ILE A 288 -6.66 -8.46 -15.28
N VAL A 289 -6.58 -7.69 -16.37
CA VAL A 289 -7.74 -6.94 -16.89
C VAL A 289 -8.61 -7.87 -17.70
N ASN A 290 -9.86 -8.04 -17.28
CA ASN A 290 -10.86 -8.73 -18.05
C ASN A 290 -11.13 -7.93 -19.36
N PRO A 291 -10.92 -8.51 -20.55
CA PRO A 291 -11.07 -7.76 -21.80
C PRO A 291 -12.52 -7.33 -22.06
N ASP A 292 -13.50 -8.09 -21.56
CA ASP A 292 -14.92 -7.86 -21.80
C ASP A 292 -15.47 -6.79 -20.85
N THR A 293 -15.11 -6.88 -19.56
CA THR A 293 -15.62 -5.96 -18.54
C THR A 293 -14.69 -4.77 -18.26
N ARG A 294 -13.43 -4.85 -18.70
CA ARG A 294 -12.34 -3.88 -18.47
C ARG A 294 -11.89 -3.76 -17.01
N GLU A 295 -12.36 -4.65 -16.14
CA GLU A 295 -12.11 -4.62 -14.71
C GLU A 295 -10.93 -5.52 -14.35
N ALA A 296 -10.23 -5.18 -13.27
CA ALA A 296 -9.16 -6.03 -12.75
C ALA A 296 -9.71 -7.20 -11.95
N GLU A 297 -9.10 -8.37 -12.13
CA GLU A 297 -9.43 -9.60 -11.41
C GLU A 297 -8.15 -10.26 -10.89
N MET A 298 -8.25 -10.93 -9.75
CA MET A 298 -7.25 -11.93 -9.35
C MET A 298 -7.84 -13.32 -9.58
N ARG A 299 -7.10 -14.19 -10.27
CA ARG A 299 -7.58 -15.52 -10.64
C ARG A 299 -6.69 -16.59 -10.03
N TYR A 300 -7.32 -17.59 -9.43
CA TYR A 300 -6.68 -18.72 -8.79
C TYR A 300 -7.09 -19.97 -9.55
N HIS A 301 -6.11 -20.72 -10.03
CA HIS A 301 -6.33 -22.05 -10.56
C HIS A 301 -5.53 -23.03 -9.71
N ILE A 302 -6.23 -23.82 -8.90
CA ILE A 302 -5.61 -24.78 -7.98
C ILE A 302 -6.02 -26.18 -8.40
N GLU A 303 -5.06 -26.98 -8.87
CA GLU A 303 -5.28 -28.41 -9.07
C GLU A 303 -4.83 -29.20 -7.85
N TYR A 304 -5.63 -30.18 -7.42
CA TYR A 304 -5.31 -31.05 -6.30
C TYR A 304 -6.01 -32.40 -6.46
N ALA A 305 -5.25 -33.50 -6.33
CA ALA A 305 -5.74 -34.83 -6.64
C ALA A 305 -6.46 -34.88 -8.02
N SER A 306 -7.74 -35.23 -8.05
CA SER A 306 -8.59 -35.24 -9.26
C SER A 306 -9.55 -34.04 -9.33
N TYR A 307 -9.25 -32.95 -8.64
CA TYR A 307 -10.11 -31.78 -8.52
C TYR A 307 -9.40 -30.50 -8.95
N VAL A 308 -10.20 -29.51 -9.35
CA VAL A 308 -9.77 -28.17 -9.70
C VAL A 308 -10.61 -27.17 -8.92
N LEU A 309 -9.97 -26.22 -8.25
CA LEU A 309 -10.62 -25.04 -7.71
C LEU A 309 -10.27 -23.84 -8.58
N GLU A 310 -11.29 -23.20 -9.13
CA GLU A 310 -11.21 -21.94 -9.86
C GLU A 310 -11.71 -20.83 -8.93
N GLY A 311 -10.83 -19.93 -8.51
CA GLY A 311 -11.13 -18.83 -7.61
C GLY A 311 -11.02 -17.48 -8.32
N ARG A 312 -11.92 -16.55 -8.03
CA ARG A 312 -11.89 -15.19 -8.55
C ARG A 312 -12.11 -14.15 -7.46
N LYS A 313 -11.25 -13.13 -7.45
CA LYS A 313 -11.47 -11.88 -6.72
C LYS A 313 -11.76 -10.80 -7.75
N TYR A 314 -12.86 -10.08 -7.57
CA TYR A 314 -13.29 -9.00 -8.46
C TYR A 314 -12.85 -7.67 -7.85
N MET A 315 -12.12 -6.82 -8.58
CA MET A 315 -11.68 -5.52 -8.06
C MET A 315 -12.58 -4.42 -8.63
N GLN A 316 -13.64 -4.04 -7.92
CA GLN A 316 -14.59 -3.05 -8.41
C GLN A 316 -15.20 -2.16 -7.33
N LYS A 317 -15.40 -0.89 -7.71
CA LYS A 317 -16.19 0.07 -6.93
C LYS A 317 -17.67 -0.31 -6.91
N SER A 318 -18.18 -0.73 -5.75
CA SER A 318 -19.61 -0.97 -5.54
C SER A 318 -20.36 0.28 -5.05
N GLY A 319 -20.18 1.44 -5.71
CA GLY A 319 -20.99 2.65 -5.47
C GLY A 319 -21.06 3.21 -4.03
N GLY A 320 -20.37 2.58 -3.08
CA GLY A 320 -20.42 2.86 -1.64
C GLY A 320 -19.12 3.47 -1.13
N ASN A 321 -18.70 3.10 0.08
CA ASN A 321 -17.43 3.55 0.64
C ASN A 321 -16.29 2.82 -0.09
N ALA A 322 -15.62 3.52 -1.01
CA ALA A 322 -14.57 2.98 -1.87
C ALA A 322 -13.48 2.19 -1.12
N ILE A 323 -13.21 2.53 0.15
CA ILE A 323 -12.19 1.87 0.97
C ILE A 323 -12.68 0.52 1.52
N ALA A 324 -13.93 0.46 1.98
CA ALA A 324 -14.52 -0.78 2.49
C ALA A 324 -14.72 -1.79 1.34
N ASP A 325 -15.12 -1.28 0.18
CA ASP A 325 -15.29 -2.06 -1.05
C ASP A 325 -13.94 -2.65 -1.51
N LEU A 326 -12.88 -1.83 -1.56
CA LEU A 326 -11.51 -2.28 -1.88
C LEU A 326 -11.02 -3.39 -0.96
N LEU A 327 -11.16 -3.23 0.35
CA LEU A 327 -10.74 -4.24 1.32
C LEU A 327 -11.56 -5.52 1.19
N GLY A 328 -12.87 -5.41 0.98
CA GLY A 328 -13.73 -6.56 0.71
C GLY A 328 -13.27 -7.34 -0.52
N ASP A 329 -12.97 -6.63 -1.59
CA ASP A 329 -12.59 -7.20 -2.88
C ASP A 329 -11.22 -7.89 -2.85
N TYR A 330 -10.21 -7.30 -2.21
CA TYR A 330 -8.88 -7.93 -2.07
C TYR A 330 -8.89 -9.18 -1.18
N THR A 331 -9.86 -9.28 -0.28
CA THR A 331 -9.88 -10.33 0.76
C THR A 331 -10.87 -11.44 0.49
N THR A 332 -11.82 -11.25 -0.44
CA THR A 332 -12.90 -12.19 -0.72
C THR A 332 -12.65 -12.94 -2.02
N LEU A 333 -12.74 -14.26 -1.96
CA LEU A 333 -12.56 -15.16 -3.10
C LEU A 333 -13.82 -16.00 -3.33
N TYR A 334 -14.33 -15.90 -4.55
CA TYR A 334 -15.47 -16.68 -5.03
C TYR A 334 -14.94 -17.86 -5.83
N CYS A 335 -15.32 -19.07 -5.45
CA CYS A 335 -14.72 -20.28 -6.01
C CYS A 335 -15.75 -21.22 -6.62
N HIS A 336 -15.34 -21.91 -7.68
CA HIS A 336 -16.01 -23.06 -8.26
C HIS A 336 -15.09 -24.27 -8.13
N VAL A 337 -15.65 -25.40 -7.70
CA VAL A 337 -14.90 -26.64 -7.53
C VAL A 337 -15.39 -27.64 -8.56
N TYR A 338 -14.45 -28.23 -9.29
CA TYR A 338 -14.70 -29.19 -10.35
C TYR A 338 -14.01 -30.51 -10.03
N SER A 339 -14.67 -31.61 -10.39
CA SER A 339 -14.05 -32.93 -10.50
C SER A 339 -13.57 -33.14 -11.94
N ARG A 340 -12.33 -33.62 -12.09
CA ARG A 340 -11.78 -34.03 -13.37
C ARG A 340 -12.14 -35.49 -13.63
N GLN A 341 -12.84 -35.72 -14.73
CA GLN A 341 -13.20 -37.05 -15.21
C GLN A 341 -12.01 -37.70 -15.94
N ASP A 342 -12.07 -39.02 -16.15
CA ASP A 342 -11.01 -39.79 -16.83
C ASP A 342 -10.73 -39.31 -18.27
N ASP A 343 -11.72 -38.67 -18.91
CA ASP A 343 -11.59 -38.09 -20.25
C ASP A 343 -11.07 -36.64 -20.25
N GLY A 344 -10.74 -36.10 -19.07
CA GLY A 344 -10.27 -34.72 -18.88
C GLY A 344 -11.37 -33.68 -18.71
N THR A 345 -12.65 -34.06 -18.84
CA THR A 345 -13.78 -33.13 -18.66
C THR A 345 -13.88 -32.67 -17.21
N LEU A 346 -14.17 -31.38 -17.02
CA LEU A 346 -14.46 -30.81 -15.70
C LEU A 346 -15.96 -30.79 -15.44
N VAL A 347 -16.38 -31.38 -14.33
CA VAL A 347 -17.78 -31.36 -13.85
C VAL A 347 -17.83 -30.63 -12.52
N GLU A 348 -18.59 -29.53 -12.47
CA GLU A 348 -18.76 -28.73 -11.26
C GLU A 348 -19.40 -29.57 -10.14
N THR A 349 -18.77 -29.61 -8.97
CA THR A 349 -19.24 -30.35 -7.79
C THR A 349 -19.78 -29.42 -6.72
N GLY A 350 -19.45 -28.14 -6.77
CA GLY A 350 -19.91 -27.17 -5.79
C GLY A 350 -19.23 -25.81 -5.93
N VAL A 351 -19.60 -24.88 -5.06
CA VAL A 351 -19.01 -23.55 -4.96
C VAL A 351 -18.38 -23.34 -3.59
N ALA A 352 -17.37 -22.48 -3.47
CA ALA A 352 -16.82 -22.09 -2.18
C ALA A 352 -16.74 -20.57 -2.04
N TYR A 353 -16.79 -20.12 -0.80
CA TYR A 353 -16.58 -18.73 -0.44
C TYR A 353 -15.46 -18.69 0.59
N LEU A 354 -14.35 -18.04 0.23
CA LEU A 354 -13.17 -17.96 1.08
C LEU A 354 -12.82 -16.51 1.32
N LYS A 355 -12.35 -16.23 2.53
CA LYS A 355 -11.76 -14.96 2.93
C LYS A 355 -10.35 -15.15 3.43
N PHE A 356 -9.56 -14.09 3.30
CA PHE A 356 -8.22 -14.07 3.86
C PHE A 356 -8.29 -14.19 5.39
N LYS A 357 -7.66 -15.22 5.97
CA LYS A 357 -7.82 -15.62 7.38
C LYS A 357 -7.64 -14.48 8.36
N THR A 358 -6.68 -13.61 8.09
CA THR A 358 -6.32 -12.49 8.96
C THR A 358 -7.39 -11.37 9.00
N PHE A 359 -8.42 -11.43 8.15
CA PHE A 359 -9.54 -10.45 8.12
C PHE A 359 -10.85 -10.98 8.74
N GLU A 360 -10.94 -12.25 9.15
CA GLU A 360 -12.10 -12.73 9.93
C GLU A 360 -12.06 -12.24 11.39
N ASP A 361 -10.88 -11.90 11.91
CA ASP A 361 -10.68 -11.19 13.18
C ASP A 361 -10.75 -9.67 12.95
N LEU A 362 -11.95 -9.10 13.04
CA LEU A 362 -12.24 -7.67 12.85
C LEU A 362 -11.40 -6.75 13.77
N ALA A 363 -10.42 -6.03 13.20
CA ALA A 363 -9.98 -4.66 13.56
C ALA A 363 -8.72 -4.15 12.82
N ALA A 364 -7.96 -4.97 12.08
CA ALA A 364 -6.56 -4.65 11.81
C ALA A 364 -6.28 -4.01 10.42
N VAL A 365 -6.09 -2.69 10.44
CA VAL A 365 -5.30 -1.91 9.46
C VAL A 365 -3.86 -2.45 9.27
N GLY A 366 -3.36 -3.29 10.19
CA GLY A 366 -2.03 -3.92 10.11
C GLY A 366 -1.87 -5.04 9.08
N ASN A 367 -2.93 -5.47 8.41
CA ASN A 367 -2.90 -6.70 7.60
C ASN A 367 -2.46 -6.48 6.15
N LEU A 368 -2.69 -5.30 5.56
CA LEU A 368 -2.10 -4.94 4.26
C LEU A 368 -0.60 -4.74 4.39
N ALA A 369 -0.11 -4.12 5.47
CA ALA A 369 1.32 -4.06 5.76
C ALA A 369 1.91 -5.46 6.01
N GLY A 370 1.18 -6.34 6.71
CA GLY A 370 1.53 -7.76 6.86
C GLY A 370 1.63 -8.49 5.53
N PHE A 371 0.64 -8.32 4.64
CA PHE A 371 0.65 -8.84 3.27
C PHE A 371 1.80 -8.27 2.46
N LEU A 372 1.99 -6.95 2.43
CA LEU A 372 3.10 -6.30 1.74
C LEU A 372 4.47 -6.70 2.31
N SER A 373 4.55 -7.03 3.60
CA SER A 373 5.74 -7.56 4.25
C SER A 373 5.99 -9.04 4.02
N SER A 374 4.97 -9.81 3.61
CA SER A 374 5.15 -11.21 3.23
C SER A 374 5.86 -11.34 1.89
N PHE A 375 5.94 -10.27 1.09
CA PHE A 375 6.71 -10.24 -0.15
C PHE A 375 8.22 -10.25 0.13
N GLN A 376 8.82 -11.40 -0.14
CA GLN A 376 10.25 -11.62 -0.05
C GLN A 376 10.85 -11.56 -1.45
N VAL A 377 11.75 -10.60 -1.66
CA VAL A 377 12.55 -10.56 -2.90
C VAL A 377 13.66 -11.59 -2.79
N THR A 378 13.74 -12.45 -3.78
CA THR A 378 14.73 -13.52 -3.90
C THR A 378 15.51 -13.35 -5.21
N GLY A 379 16.51 -14.20 -5.46
CA GLY A 379 17.37 -14.07 -6.65
C GLY A 379 18.46 -12.99 -6.57
N THR A 380 18.44 -12.11 -5.56
CA THR A 380 19.51 -11.14 -5.29
C THR A 380 19.76 -10.95 -3.79
N GLY A 381 21.02 -10.72 -3.42
CA GLY A 381 21.44 -10.32 -2.07
C GLY A 381 21.68 -8.81 -1.91
N ASP A 382 21.51 -8.03 -2.99
CA ASP A 382 21.70 -6.57 -2.96
C ASP A 382 20.46 -5.89 -2.35
N PRO A 383 20.58 -5.21 -1.20
CA PRO A 383 19.46 -4.57 -0.53
C PRO A 383 18.81 -3.44 -1.36
N ILE A 384 19.57 -2.80 -2.26
CA ILE A 384 19.03 -1.75 -3.13
C ILE A 384 18.12 -2.37 -4.20
N LEU A 385 18.55 -3.47 -4.83
CA LEU A 385 17.75 -4.19 -5.81
C LEU A 385 16.51 -4.82 -5.17
N GLN A 386 16.60 -5.34 -3.95
CA GLN A 386 15.44 -5.83 -3.20
C GLN A 386 14.42 -4.72 -2.93
N LEU A 387 14.88 -3.53 -2.54
CA LEU A 387 14.01 -2.38 -2.34
C LEU A 387 13.35 -1.94 -3.65
N GLN A 388 14.11 -1.85 -4.74
CA GLN A 388 13.58 -1.48 -6.05
C GLN A 388 12.52 -2.46 -6.54
N ALA A 389 12.74 -3.77 -6.40
CA ALA A 389 11.77 -4.79 -6.80
C ALA A 389 10.46 -4.69 -6.01
N ARG A 390 10.55 -4.44 -4.70
CA ARG A 390 9.35 -4.18 -3.86
C ARG A 390 8.63 -2.91 -4.29
N LEU A 391 9.34 -1.81 -4.50
CA LEU A 391 8.74 -0.55 -4.92
C LEU A 391 8.07 -0.67 -6.30
N ARG A 392 8.68 -1.40 -7.24
CA ARG A 392 8.08 -1.63 -8.56
C ARG A 392 6.82 -2.49 -8.47
N PHE A 393 6.81 -3.55 -7.64
CA PHE A 393 5.62 -4.35 -7.39
C PHE A 393 4.49 -3.55 -6.70
N LEU A 394 4.84 -2.69 -5.74
CA LEU A 394 3.89 -1.79 -5.09
C LEU A 394 3.31 -0.77 -6.08
N ALA A 395 4.15 -0.14 -6.90
CA ALA A 395 3.73 0.76 -7.97
C ALA A 395 2.79 0.06 -8.96
N PHE A 396 3.12 -1.18 -9.33
CA PHE A 396 2.29 -2.02 -10.18
C PHE A 396 0.93 -2.33 -9.55
N THR A 397 0.86 -2.62 -8.25
CA THR A 397 -0.42 -2.84 -7.57
C THR A 397 -1.24 -1.55 -7.48
N ALA A 398 -0.57 -0.44 -7.16
CA ALA A 398 -1.19 0.86 -6.96
C ALA A 398 -1.89 1.41 -8.21
N GLN A 399 -1.33 1.24 -9.41
CA GLN A 399 -1.97 1.69 -10.65
C GLN A 399 -3.36 1.06 -10.84
N PHE A 400 -3.59 -0.18 -10.41
CA PHE A 400 -4.90 -0.82 -10.51
C PHE A 400 -5.86 -0.28 -9.47
N VAL A 401 -5.39 -0.05 -8.24
CA VAL A 401 -6.20 0.59 -7.20
C VAL A 401 -6.65 1.98 -7.65
N GLN A 402 -5.72 2.79 -8.18
CA GLN A 402 -6.04 4.12 -8.74
C GLN A 402 -7.05 4.03 -9.89
N ARG A 403 -6.83 3.10 -10.84
CA ARG A 403 -7.71 2.95 -12.00
C ARG A 403 -9.13 2.53 -11.63
N GLU A 404 -9.28 1.54 -10.75
CA GLU A 404 -10.58 0.94 -10.44
C GLU A 404 -11.36 1.73 -9.38
N TYR A 405 -10.67 2.41 -8.47
CA TYR A 405 -11.29 3.05 -7.30
C TYR A 405 -11.21 4.57 -7.27
N ASP A 406 -10.59 5.20 -8.29
CA ASP A 406 -10.37 6.66 -8.45
C ASP A 406 -11.02 7.49 -7.32
N PRO A 407 -10.25 7.85 -6.29
CA PRO A 407 -10.78 8.58 -5.13
C PRO A 407 -11.31 9.97 -5.50
N LEU A 408 -11.02 10.48 -6.71
CA LEU A 408 -11.46 11.77 -7.23
C LEU A 408 -12.72 11.68 -8.12
N ALA A 409 -13.20 10.47 -8.43
CA ALA A 409 -14.44 10.29 -9.18
C ALA A 409 -15.64 10.74 -8.31
N LEU A 410 -16.15 11.94 -8.60
CA LEU A 410 -17.35 12.52 -7.99
C LEU A 410 -18.48 11.47 -7.96
N PRO A 411 -19.25 11.36 -6.85
CA PRO A 411 -20.38 10.45 -6.80
C PRO A 411 -21.35 10.78 -7.93
N THR A 412 -21.61 9.80 -8.80
CA THR A 412 -22.68 9.87 -9.77
C THR A 412 -24.00 9.98 -9.00
N VAL A 413 -24.54 11.19 -8.94
CA VAL A 413 -25.89 11.43 -8.43
C VAL A 413 -26.86 10.74 -9.38
N SER A 414 -27.26 9.52 -9.02
CA SER A 414 -28.37 8.85 -9.67
C SER A 414 -29.67 9.49 -9.20
N GLY A 415 -30.31 10.24 -10.10
CA GLY A 415 -31.74 10.55 -10.01
C GLY A 415 -32.10 12.00 -9.67
N ALA A 416 -32.32 12.79 -10.73
CA ALA A 416 -33.46 13.71 -10.78
C ALA A 416 -33.93 13.81 -12.23
N ALA A 417 -34.66 12.79 -12.69
CA ALA A 417 -35.62 12.99 -13.76
C ALA A 417 -36.78 13.79 -13.16
N GLY A 418 -37.01 15.01 -13.65
CA GLY A 418 -38.15 15.80 -13.18
C GLY A 418 -38.09 17.28 -13.57
N SER A 419 -38.25 17.58 -14.86
CA SER A 419 -39.10 18.68 -15.34
C SER A 419 -39.45 18.46 -16.81
#